data_AF-W7WL17-F1
#
_entry.id   AF-W7WL17-F1
#
_cell.length_a   1.000
_cell.length_b   1.000
_cell.length_c   1.000
_cell.angle_alpha   90.00
_cell.angle_beta   90.00
_cell.angle_gamma   90.00
#
_symmetry.space_group_name_H-M   'P 1'
#
loop_
_entity.id
_entity.type
_entity.pdbx_description
1 polymer ?
#
loop_
_entity_poly.entity_id
_entity_poly.type
_entity_poly.pdbx_seq_one_letter_code
_entity_poly.pdbx_strand_id
1 'polypeptide(L)'
;MAASRHGDAVRVELLDDGPALPEGYAERAFDPFAPPEPTQGRPGIGLSLAICREQAMQLDGHVGLAPAPSGPGALFWISLPLRPTGP
;
A
#
# COMPACT_ATOMS: atom_id res chain seq x y z
N MET A 1 8.58 -6.32 6.72
CA MET A 1 8.65 -4.90 6.33
C MET A 1 10.09 -4.56 5.99
N ALA A 2 10.32 -3.84 4.91
CA ALA A 2 11.63 -3.36 4.49
C ALA A 2 11.54 -1.89 4.03
N ALA A 3 12.66 -1.18 4.05
CA ALA A 3 12.76 0.17 3.50
C ALA A 3 14.02 0.27 2.64
N SER A 4 13.90 0.87 1.47
CA SER A 4 14.98 1.06 0.51
C SER A 4 14.96 2.49 -0.04
N ARG A 5 16.12 3.01 -0.39
CA ARG A 5 16.24 4.31 -1.07
C ARG A 5 16.21 4.09 -2.59
N HIS A 6 15.33 4.80 -3.27
CA HIS A 6 15.16 4.77 -4.72
C HIS A 6 15.37 6.20 -5.24
N GLY A 7 16.62 6.54 -5.61
CA GLY A 7 16.98 7.91 -5.98
C GLY A 7 16.73 8.90 -4.85
N ASP A 8 15.86 9.87 -5.09
CA ASP A 8 15.44 10.89 -4.12
C ASP A 8 14.12 10.54 -3.42
N ALA A 9 13.78 9.25 -3.36
CA ALA A 9 12.64 8.75 -2.61
C ALA A 9 13.05 7.60 -1.67
N VAL A 10 12.28 7.42 -0.60
CA VAL A 10 12.29 6.22 0.22
C VAL A 10 11.06 5.38 -0.10
N ARG A 11 11.29 4.11 -0.35
CA ARG A 11 10.29 3.08 -0.60
C ARG A 11 10.20 2.21 0.65
N VAL A 12 9.02 2.13 1.26
CA VAL A 12 8.74 1.23 2.38
C VAL A 12 7.76 0.18 1.92
N GLU A 13 8.08 -1.09 2.18
CA GLU A 13 7.36 -2.25 1.67
C GLU A 13 6.95 -3.17 2.82
N LEU A 14 5.70 -3.59 2.79
CA LEU A 14 5.08 -4.47 3.76
C LEU A 14 4.54 -5.69 3.01
N LEU A 15 5.12 -6.85 3.31
CA LEU A 15 4.65 -8.13 2.83
C LEU A 15 3.73 -8.73 3.89
N ASP A 16 2.54 -9.14 3.48
CA ASP A 16 1.70 -10.03 4.28
C ASP A 16 1.82 -11.50 3.81
N ASP A 17 1.36 -12.40 4.65
CA ASP A 17 1.23 -13.85 4.39
C ASP A 17 -0.24 -14.26 4.20
N GLY A 18 -1.08 -13.30 3.80
CA GLY A 18 -2.49 -13.47 3.55
C GLY A 18 -2.78 -14.27 2.27
N PRO A 19 -4.06 -14.31 1.89
CA PRO A 19 -4.52 -14.98 0.67
C PRO A 19 -4.16 -14.20 -0.59
N ALA A 20 -4.26 -14.89 -1.73
CA ALA A 20 -4.00 -14.32 -3.06
C ALA A 20 -4.86 -13.10 -3.32
N LEU A 21 -4.20 -12.03 -3.73
CA LEU A 21 -4.86 -10.82 -4.18
C LEU A 21 -5.78 -11.14 -5.37
N PRO A 22 -7.09 -10.85 -5.30
CA PRO A 22 -7.98 -11.07 -6.44
C PRO A 22 -7.57 -10.24 -7.66
N GLU A 23 -7.79 -10.78 -8.85
CA GLU A 23 -7.52 -10.06 -10.10
C GLU A 23 -8.29 -8.74 -10.14
N GLY A 24 -7.59 -7.65 -10.53
CA GLY A 24 -8.15 -6.30 -10.57
C GLY A 24 -8.39 -5.63 -9.21
N TYR A 25 -8.16 -6.32 -8.08
CA TYR A 25 -8.37 -5.71 -6.76
C TYR A 25 -7.34 -4.61 -6.48
N ALA A 26 -6.06 -4.79 -6.87
CA ALA A 26 -5.01 -3.77 -6.66
C ALA A 26 -5.38 -2.38 -7.22
N GLU A 27 -6.10 -2.35 -8.35
CA GLU A 27 -6.50 -1.10 -9.03
C GLU A 27 -7.55 -0.31 -8.24
N ARG A 28 -8.40 -1.02 -7.49
CA ARG A 28 -9.55 -0.47 -6.77
C ARG A 28 -9.39 -0.48 -5.26
N ALA A 29 -8.35 -1.11 -4.73
CA ALA A 29 -8.11 -1.28 -3.30
C ALA A 29 -8.02 0.07 -2.54
N PHE A 30 -7.67 1.14 -3.24
CA PHE A 30 -7.56 2.49 -2.69
C PHE A 30 -8.79 3.37 -2.98
N ASP A 31 -9.84 2.81 -3.59
CA ASP A 31 -11.10 3.53 -3.77
C ASP A 31 -11.83 3.63 -2.41
N PRO A 32 -12.43 4.79 -2.09
CA PRO A 32 -13.26 4.91 -0.90
C PRO A 32 -14.37 3.85 -0.90
N PHE A 33 -14.56 3.19 0.24
CA PHE A 33 -15.56 2.13 0.42
C PHE A 33 -15.31 0.87 -0.41
N ALA A 34 -14.10 0.68 -0.94
CA ALA A 34 -13.71 -0.60 -1.52
C ALA A 34 -13.89 -1.70 -0.46
N PRO A 35 -14.70 -2.75 -0.73
CA PRO A 35 -14.88 -3.82 0.23
C PRO A 35 -13.53 -4.41 0.60
N PRO A 36 -13.29 -4.74 1.89
CA PRO A 36 -12.05 -5.38 2.30
C PRO A 36 -11.86 -6.67 1.51
N GLU A 37 -10.60 -7.13 1.41
CA GLU A 37 -10.29 -8.39 0.77
C GLU A 37 -11.26 -9.49 1.23
N PRO A 38 -11.92 -10.19 0.29
CA PRO A 38 -13.09 -11.03 0.58
C PRO A 38 -12.81 -12.17 1.56
N THR A 39 -11.54 -12.45 1.79
CA THR A 39 -10.98 -13.55 2.57
C THR A 39 -10.59 -13.17 4.00
N GLN A 40 -10.45 -11.87 4.32
CA GLN A 40 -10.01 -11.43 5.65
C GLN A 40 -11.13 -11.43 6.69
N GLY A 41 -12.42 -11.46 6.30
CA GLY A 41 -13.57 -11.58 7.21
C GLY A 41 -13.68 -10.48 8.30
N ARG A 42 -12.81 -9.46 8.25
CA ARG A 42 -12.74 -8.39 9.23
C ARG A 42 -13.75 -7.32 8.85
N PRO A 43 -14.72 -6.99 9.72
CA PRO A 43 -15.65 -5.91 9.46
C PRO A 43 -14.87 -4.60 9.32
N GLY A 44 -15.04 -3.93 8.17
CA GLY A 44 -14.40 -2.65 7.87
C GLY A 44 -15.10 -2.00 6.68
N ILE A 45 -15.25 -0.68 6.72
CA ILE A 45 -15.96 0.10 5.68
C ILE A 45 -15.08 0.43 4.47
N GLY A 46 -13.87 -0.15 4.34
CA GLY A 46 -13.05 0.06 3.15
C GLY A 46 -12.39 1.44 3.02
N LEU A 47 -12.15 2.14 4.13
CA LEU A 47 -11.67 3.52 4.08
C LEU A 47 -10.16 3.67 4.36
N SER A 48 -9.55 2.70 5.06
CA SER A 48 -8.16 2.80 5.52
C SER A 48 -7.16 3.02 4.39
N LEU A 49 -7.27 2.24 3.31
CA LEU A 49 -6.37 2.38 2.15
C LEU A 49 -6.60 3.68 1.38
N ALA A 50 -7.86 4.11 1.23
CA ALA A 50 -8.18 5.42 0.64
C ALA A 50 -7.50 6.55 1.43
N ILE A 51 -7.59 6.53 2.77
CA ILE A 51 -6.88 7.49 3.64
C ILE A 51 -5.37 7.39 3.43
N CYS A 52 -4.79 6.18 3.38
CA CYS A 52 -3.35 6.03 3.12
C CYS A 52 -2.93 6.69 1.79
N ARG A 53 -3.77 6.60 0.73
CA ARG A 53 -3.50 7.26 -0.55
C ARG A 53 -3.55 8.78 -0.42
N GLU A 54 -4.57 9.32 0.22
CA GLU A 54 -4.69 10.76 0.46
C GLU A 54 -3.50 11.31 1.26
N GLN A 55 -3.10 10.62 2.33
CA GLN A 55 -1.96 11.02 3.15
C GLN A 55 -0.63 10.96 2.39
N ALA A 56 -0.42 9.90 1.59
CA ALA A 56 0.77 9.81 0.76
C ALA A 56 0.82 10.93 -0.28
N MET A 57 -0.31 11.25 -0.93
CA MET A 57 -0.39 12.37 -1.87
C MET A 57 -0.07 13.73 -1.22
N GLN A 58 -0.54 13.97 0.02
CA GLN A 58 -0.20 15.19 0.77
C GLN A 58 1.31 15.33 1.07
N LEU A 59 2.03 14.21 1.08
CA LEU A 59 3.48 14.15 1.26
C LEU A 59 4.24 14.11 -0.07
N ASP A 60 3.60 14.44 -1.19
CA ASP A 60 4.13 14.31 -2.56
C ASP A 60 4.60 12.88 -2.90
N GLY A 61 3.97 11.90 -2.25
CA GLY A 61 4.28 10.49 -2.38
C GLY A 61 3.20 9.66 -3.04
N HIS A 62 3.46 8.36 -3.09
CA HIS A 62 2.60 7.37 -3.73
C HIS A 62 2.48 6.13 -2.85
N VAL A 63 1.33 5.46 -2.92
CA VAL A 63 1.10 4.14 -2.31
C VAL A 63 0.58 3.19 -3.37
N GLY A 64 0.75 1.90 -3.12
CA GLY A 64 0.16 0.89 -3.96
C GLY A 64 0.21 -0.49 -3.33
N LEU A 65 -0.31 -1.44 -4.10
CA LEU A 65 -0.46 -2.83 -3.74
C LEU A 65 -0.13 -3.68 -4.96
N ALA A 66 0.54 -4.79 -4.75
CA ALA A 66 0.83 -5.80 -5.77
C ALA A 66 0.74 -7.19 -5.15
N PRO A 67 0.61 -8.26 -5.96
CA PRO A 67 0.83 -9.63 -5.47
C PRO A 67 2.21 -9.76 -4.81
N ALA A 68 2.29 -10.59 -3.77
CA ALA A 68 3.57 -10.93 -3.16
C ALA A 68 4.54 -11.53 -4.20
N PRO A 69 5.84 -11.21 -4.14
CA PRO A 69 6.84 -11.83 -5.01
C PRO A 69 7.01 -13.34 -4.72
N SER A 70 6.60 -13.79 -3.54
CA SER A 70 6.62 -15.19 -3.13
C SER A 70 5.44 -15.50 -2.21
N GLY A 71 4.74 -16.60 -2.47
CA GLY A 71 3.58 -17.00 -1.69
C GLY A 71 2.28 -16.30 -2.11
N PRO A 72 1.17 -16.58 -1.41
CA PRO A 72 -0.13 -16.05 -1.77
C PRO A 72 -0.40 -14.63 -1.26
N GLY A 73 0.44 -14.02 -0.42
CA GLY A 73 0.12 -12.73 0.19
C GLY A 73 0.14 -11.54 -0.78
N ALA A 74 0.10 -10.34 -0.20
CA ALA A 74 0.21 -9.08 -0.91
C ALA A 74 1.42 -8.25 -0.46
N LEU A 75 1.93 -7.43 -1.38
CA LEU A 75 3.00 -6.46 -1.16
C LEU A 75 2.39 -5.05 -1.18
N PHE A 76 2.18 -4.49 0.00
CA PHE A 76 1.85 -3.08 0.18
C PHE A 76 3.12 -2.24 0.12
N TRP A 77 2.99 -1.03 -0.40
CA TRP A 77 4.11 -0.12 -0.44
C TRP A 77 3.71 1.34 -0.35
N ILE A 78 4.62 2.15 0.17
CA ILE A 78 4.60 3.61 0.13
C ILE A 78 5.94 4.12 -0.39
N SER A 79 5.91 5.14 -1.23
CA SER A 79 7.06 5.83 -1.78
C SER A 79 6.93 7.30 -1.45
N LEU A 80 7.86 7.85 -0.67
CA LEU A 80 7.87 9.26 -0.26
C LEU A 80 9.15 9.92 -0.74
N PRO A 81 9.12 11.17 -1.23
CA PRO A 81 10.33 11.91 -1.55
C PRO A 81 11.17 12.14 -0.29
N LEU A 82 12.48 11.96 -0.42
CA LEU A 82 13.45 12.35 0.59
C LEU A 82 13.59 13.86 0.56
N ARG A 83 12.95 14.52 1.51
CA ARG A 83 13.27 15.93 1.79
C ARG A 83 14.56 15.96 2.59
N PRO A 84 15.54 16.79 2.21
CA PRO A 84 16.66 17.08 3.08
C PRO A 84 16.07 17.52 4.42
N THR A 85 16.43 16.82 5.50
CA THR A 85 16.33 17.43 6.81
C THR A 85 17.16 18.70 6.71
N GLY A 86 16.50 19.86 6.87
CA GLY A 86 17.19 21.15 6.95
C GLY A 86 18.29 21.13 8.01
N PRO A 87 19.14 22.17 8.06
CA PRO A 87 20.17 22.27 9.08
C PRO A 87 19.60 22.17 10.51
#